data_AF-A0A0F9W813-F1
#
_entry.id   AF-A0A0F9W813-F1
#
_cell.length_a   1.000
_cell.length_b   1.000
_cell.length_c   1.000
_cell.angle_alpha   90.00
_cell.angle_beta   90.00
_cell.angle_gamma   90.00
#
_symmetry.space_group_name_H-M   'P 1'
#
loop_
_entity.id
_entity.type
_entity.pdbx_description
1 polymer ?
#
loop_
_entity_poly.entity_id
_entity_poly.type
_entity_poly.pdbx_seq_one_letter_code
_entity_poly.pdbx_strand_id
1 'polypeptide(L)'
;MKYLLAILATIALLLFTGASDGLTTQVLDLTKRVEVLESYLPQQLVVSGKFTGQGNSQTSTFTVSHTPWLIKWSTHIPIKARTTFTVYIHDPESRKEVGGYGFQIGEDTTTGQTYSYLPAGTYYLKIDTGGYVQWGIDIK
;
A
#
# COMPACT_ATOMS: atom_id res chain seq x y z
N MET A 1 12.93 0.30 4.74
CA MET A 1 12.04 1.48 4.94
C MET A 1 12.54 2.56 5.89
N LYS A 2 13.38 2.28 6.90
CA LYS A 2 13.92 3.34 7.78
C LYS A 2 14.68 4.44 7.01
N TYR A 3 15.33 4.07 5.91
CA TYR A 3 16.17 4.99 5.13
C TYR A 3 15.39 5.97 4.24
N LEU A 4 14.24 5.59 3.66
CA LEU A 4 13.51 6.48 2.73
C LEU A 4 12.79 7.63 3.46
N LEU A 5 12.11 7.31 4.58
CA LEU A 5 11.54 8.32 5.47
C LEU A 5 12.63 9.20 6.10
N ALA A 6 13.79 8.61 6.45
CA ALA A 6 14.92 9.38 6.94
C ALA A 6 15.50 10.31 5.86
N ILE A 7 15.59 9.88 4.59
CA ILE A 7 16.07 10.71 3.48
C ILE A 7 15.11 11.88 3.23
N LEU A 8 13.79 11.62 3.17
CA LEU A 8 12.79 12.67 2.97
C LEU A 8 12.74 13.66 4.14
N ALA A 9 12.84 13.18 5.39
CA ALA A 9 12.92 14.05 6.57
C ALA A 9 14.22 14.86 6.59
N THR A 10 15.33 14.29 6.14
CA THR A 10 16.62 15.01 6.04
C THR A 10 16.57 16.08 4.96
N ILE A 11 16.00 15.79 3.78
CA ILE A 11 15.80 16.77 2.70
C ILE A 11 14.91 17.93 3.15
N ALA A 12 13.80 17.64 3.83
CA ALA A 12 12.92 18.67 4.37
C ALA A 12 13.62 19.56 5.41
N LEU A 13 14.42 18.96 6.32
CA LEU A 13 15.17 19.71 7.33
C LEU A 13 16.24 20.64 6.70
N LEU A 14 16.92 20.18 5.64
CA LEU A 14 17.97 20.95 4.95
C LEU A 14 17.41 22.15 4.15
N LEU A 15 16.19 22.04 3.62
CA LEU A 15 15.50 23.15 2.93
C LEU A 15 15.05 24.26 3.88
N PHE A 16 14.78 23.93 5.16
CA PHE A 16 14.34 24.92 6.17
C PHE A 16 15.48 25.71 6.81
N THR A 17 16.73 25.21 6.79
CA THR A 17 17.85 25.84 7.52
C THR A 17 18.69 26.83 6.70
N GLY A 18 18.30 27.17 5.47
CA GLY A 18 18.97 28.22 4.68
C GLY A 18 20.47 27.96 4.41
N ALA A 19 20.83 26.71 4.13
CA ALA A 19 22.22 26.32 3.92
C ALA A 19 22.70 26.59 2.48
N SER A 20 23.99 26.93 2.38
CA SER A 20 24.74 27.38 1.20
C SER A 20 24.56 26.55 -0.08
N ASP A 21 24.83 27.18 -1.23
CA ASP A 21 24.67 26.68 -2.62
C ASP A 21 25.15 25.23 -2.88
N GLY A 22 26.12 24.74 -2.11
CA GLY A 22 26.61 23.37 -2.16
C GLY A 22 25.61 22.33 -1.65
N LEU A 23 24.82 22.66 -0.63
CA LEU A 23 23.78 21.77 -0.08
C LEU A 23 22.58 21.68 -1.02
N THR A 24 22.19 22.80 -1.63
CA THR A 24 21.09 22.87 -2.60
C THR A 24 21.37 21.95 -3.80
N THR A 25 22.62 21.90 -4.26
CA THR A 25 23.05 21.03 -5.36
C THR A 25 22.98 19.54 -4.99
N GLN A 26 23.37 19.17 -3.76
CA GLN A 26 23.26 17.79 -3.26
C GLN A 26 21.81 17.36 -3.06
N VAL A 27 20.96 18.25 -2.54
CA VAL A 27 19.52 17.99 -2.40
C VAL A 27 18.88 17.78 -3.77
N LEU A 28 19.22 18.59 -4.77
CA LEU A 28 18.70 18.44 -6.13
C LEU A 28 19.14 17.11 -6.78
N ASP A 29 20.40 16.69 -6.58
CA ASP A 29 20.89 15.38 -7.06
C ASP A 29 20.16 14.22 -6.37
N LEU A 30 19.94 14.31 -5.06
CA LEU A 30 19.19 13.31 -4.31
C LEU A 30 17.73 13.23 -4.75
N THR A 31 17.06 14.36 -4.96
CA THR A 31 15.68 14.41 -5.48
C THR A 31 15.60 13.72 -6.84
N LYS A 32 16.51 14.04 -7.76
CA LYS A 32 16.58 13.39 -9.08
C LYS A 32 16.82 11.89 -8.96
N ARG A 33 17.69 11.45 -8.05
CA ARG A 33 17.93 10.01 -7.81
C ARG A 33 16.70 9.32 -7.22
N VAL A 34 15.93 9.99 -6.36
CA VAL A 34 14.65 9.46 -5.84
C VAL A 34 13.63 9.35 -6.95
N GLU A 35 13.46 10.37 -7.80
CA GLU A 35 12.57 10.31 -8.98
C GLU A 35 12.96 9.16 -9.93
N VAL A 36 14.26 8.98 -10.16
CA VAL A 36 14.79 7.87 -10.95
C VAL A 36 14.47 6.53 -10.26
N LEU A 37 14.65 6.40 -8.95
CA LEU A 37 14.33 5.18 -8.20
C LEU A 37 12.82 4.89 -8.18
N GLU A 38 11.97 5.91 -8.10
CA GLU A 38 10.51 5.77 -8.27
C GLU A 38 10.14 5.34 -9.69
N SER A 39 10.88 5.80 -10.70
CA SER A 39 10.72 5.35 -12.10
C SER A 39 11.16 3.90 -12.34
N TYR A 40 11.98 3.34 -11.44
CA TYR A 40 12.39 1.93 -11.42
C TYR A 40 11.47 1.02 -10.58
N LEU A 41 10.43 1.56 -9.93
CA LEU A 41 9.29 0.71 -9.56
C LEU A 41 8.74 0.11 -10.86
N PRO A 42 8.56 -1.22 -10.95
CA PRO A 42 8.33 -1.88 -12.23
C PRO A 42 7.16 -1.22 -12.96
N GLN A 43 7.44 -0.62 -14.13
CA GLN A 43 6.47 0.11 -14.95
C GLN A 43 5.33 -0.75 -15.50
N GLN A 44 5.26 -2.03 -15.14
CA GLN A 44 4.10 -2.89 -15.38
C GLN A 44 3.83 -3.77 -14.17
N LEU A 45 3.29 -3.16 -13.11
CA LEU A 45 2.50 -3.90 -12.13
C LEU A 45 1.28 -4.51 -12.86
N VAL A 46 1.33 -5.82 -13.10
CA VAL A 46 0.30 -6.56 -13.81
C VAL A 46 -0.82 -6.86 -12.84
N VAL A 47 -2.06 -6.52 -13.22
CA VAL A 47 -3.24 -6.84 -12.41
C VAL A 47 -3.26 -8.33 -12.08
N SER A 48 -2.98 -8.62 -10.81
CA SER A 48 -2.86 -9.95 -10.23
C SER A 48 -4.17 -10.40 -9.60
N GLY A 49 -5.09 -9.48 -9.32
CA GLY A 49 -6.45 -9.80 -8.88
C GLY A 49 -7.34 -8.58 -8.69
N LYS A 50 -8.64 -8.74 -8.94
CA LYS A 50 -9.68 -7.75 -8.62
C LYS A 50 -10.76 -8.42 -7.79
N PHE A 51 -11.01 -7.86 -6.62
CA PHE A 51 -11.96 -8.41 -5.65
C PHE A 51 -12.96 -7.34 -5.27
N THR A 52 -14.22 -7.72 -5.18
CA THR A 52 -15.27 -6.87 -4.64
C THR A 52 -16.13 -7.72 -3.72
N GLY A 53 -16.62 -7.13 -2.64
CA GLY A 53 -17.49 -7.82 -1.72
C GLY A 53 -18.23 -6.87 -0.81
N GLN A 54 -19.05 -7.49 0.05
CA GLN A 54 -19.89 -6.78 0.99
C GLN A 54 -19.98 -7.56 2.30
N GLY A 55 -19.88 -6.86 3.42
CA GLY A 55 -19.91 -7.46 4.76
C GLY A 55 -18.54 -7.98 5.21
N ASN A 56 -18.58 -8.86 6.21
CA ASN A 56 -17.54 -8.93 7.23
C ASN A 56 -16.35 -9.82 6.88
N SER A 57 -16.46 -10.73 5.90
CA SER A 57 -15.30 -11.49 5.46
C SER A 57 -15.47 -12.15 4.09
N GLN A 58 -14.40 -12.10 3.30
CA GLN A 58 -14.24 -12.90 2.09
C GLN A 58 -12.81 -13.39 2.01
N THR A 59 -12.65 -14.64 1.57
CA THR A 59 -11.34 -15.20 1.25
C THR A 59 -11.24 -15.43 -0.25
N SER A 60 -10.13 -15.05 -0.88
CA SER A 60 -9.90 -15.25 -2.31
C SER A 60 -8.42 -15.52 -2.58
N THR A 61 -8.12 -16.22 -3.68
CA THR A 61 -6.75 -16.53 -4.08
C THR A 61 -6.29 -15.58 -5.17
N PHE A 62 -5.02 -15.21 -5.15
CA PHE A 62 -4.38 -14.43 -6.21
C PHE A 62 -2.91 -14.84 -6.38
N THR A 63 -2.34 -14.57 -7.55
CA THR A 63 -0.94 -14.86 -7.86
C THR A 63 -0.27 -13.58 -8.34
N VAL A 64 0.81 -13.19 -7.66
CA VAL A 64 1.66 -12.06 -8.04
C VAL A 64 2.93 -12.58 -8.73
N SER A 65 3.30 -11.96 -9.84
CA SER A 65 4.46 -12.38 -10.65
C SER A 65 5.75 -11.63 -10.31
N HIS A 66 5.67 -10.53 -9.56
CA HIS A 66 6.81 -9.67 -9.23
C HIS A 66 6.69 -9.10 -7.80
N THR A 67 7.82 -8.61 -7.27
CA THR A 67 7.91 -7.89 -6.00
C THR A 67 8.65 -6.56 -6.22
N PRO A 68 8.22 -5.43 -5.63
CA PRO A 68 7.01 -5.27 -4.84
C PRO A 68 5.74 -5.32 -5.69
N TRP A 69 4.61 -5.55 -5.03
CA TRP A 69 3.28 -5.45 -5.63
C TRP A 69 2.43 -4.43 -4.86
N LEU A 70 1.46 -3.82 -5.55
CA LEU A 70 0.61 -2.74 -5.05
C LEU A 70 -0.79 -3.25 -4.76
N ILE A 71 -1.29 -2.95 -3.57
CA ILE A 71 -2.67 -3.20 -3.17
C ILE A 71 -3.39 -1.86 -3.17
N LYS A 72 -4.30 -1.66 -4.12
CA LYS A 72 -5.27 -0.56 -4.09
C LYS A 72 -6.56 -1.05 -3.49
N TRP A 73 -7.19 -0.22 -2.67
CA TRP A 73 -8.46 -0.56 -2.03
C TRP A 73 -9.43 0.62 -2.07
N SER A 74 -10.71 0.28 -2.06
CA SER A 74 -11.83 1.21 -1.94
C SER A 74 -12.87 0.63 -1.00
N THR A 75 -13.55 1.51 -0.29
CA THR A 75 -14.65 1.17 0.60
C THR A 75 -15.78 2.16 0.43
N HIS A 76 -17.00 1.69 0.61
CA HIS A 76 -18.21 2.48 0.70
C HIS A 76 -18.99 2.01 1.94
N ILE A 77 -19.27 2.94 2.85
CA ILE A 77 -20.03 2.65 4.07
C ILE A 77 -21.43 3.24 3.89
N PRO A 78 -22.50 2.43 3.90
CA PRO A 78 -23.86 2.93 3.70
C PRO A 78 -24.37 3.81 4.86
N ILE A 79 -23.64 3.86 5.98
CA ILE A 79 -23.97 4.63 7.18
C ILE A 79 -22.71 5.40 7.61
N LYS A 80 -22.86 6.65 8.06
CA LYS A 80 -21.78 7.49 8.61
C LYS A 80 -21.26 6.97 9.96
N ALA A 81 -20.63 5.81 9.94
CA ALA A 81 -20.00 5.19 11.09
C ALA A 81 -18.50 5.05 10.83
N ARG A 82 -17.71 5.14 11.90
CA ARG A 82 -16.29 4.81 11.85
C ARG A 82 -16.13 3.31 11.99
N THR A 83 -15.37 2.70 11.10
CA THR A 83 -15.10 1.25 11.13
C THR A 83 -13.67 0.98 10.68
N THR A 84 -13.20 -0.22 10.95
CA THR A 84 -11.92 -0.73 10.44
C THR A 84 -12.14 -1.54 9.18
N PHE A 85 -11.17 -1.47 8.27
CA PHE A 85 -11.03 -2.35 7.12
C PHE A 85 -9.64 -2.93 7.16
N THR A 86 -9.55 -4.26 7.19
CA THR A 86 -8.28 -4.96 7.32
C THR A 86 -8.12 -5.95 6.19
N VAL A 87 -6.96 -5.88 5.54
CA VAL A 87 -6.55 -6.78 4.47
C VAL A 87 -5.48 -7.69 5.03
N TYR A 88 -5.74 -8.99 5.09
CA TYR A 88 -4.79 -10.00 5.53
C TYR A 88 -4.32 -10.84 4.34
N ILE A 89 -3.03 -11.11 4.28
CA ILE A 89 -2.38 -11.97 3.30
C ILE A 89 -1.89 -13.22 4.02
N HIS A 90 -2.32 -14.38 3.54
CA HIS A 90 -1.96 -15.66 4.12
C HIS A 90 -1.18 -16.52 3.12
N ASP A 91 -0.24 -17.29 3.65
CA ASP A 91 0.46 -18.34 2.93
C ASP A 91 -0.54 -19.40 2.43
N PRO A 92 -0.41 -19.88 1.18
CA PRO A 92 -1.39 -20.77 0.59
C PRO A 92 -1.42 -22.17 1.20
N GLU A 93 -0.28 -22.67 1.66
CA GLU A 93 -0.17 -24.04 2.15
C GLU A 93 -0.52 -24.13 3.63
N SER A 94 0.11 -23.28 4.44
CA SER A 94 -0.01 -23.29 5.90
C SER A 94 -1.21 -22.51 6.43
N ARG A 95 -1.86 -21.69 5.59
CA ARG A 95 -2.94 -20.76 5.98
C ARG A 95 -2.54 -19.78 7.08
N LYS A 96 -1.25 -19.60 7.34
CA LYS A 96 -0.74 -18.64 8.31
C LYS A 96 -0.71 -17.24 7.71
N GLU A 97 -1.02 -16.24 8.54
CA GLU A 97 -0.87 -14.85 8.16
C GLU A 97 0.61 -14.53 7.91
N VAL A 98 0.90 -13.93 6.76
CA VAL A 98 2.24 -13.47 6.36
C VAL A 98 2.31 -11.96 6.18
N GLY A 99 1.17 -11.28 6.18
CA GLY A 99 1.08 -9.82 6.15
C GLY A 99 -0.34 -9.32 6.44
N GLY A 100 -0.44 -8.09 6.94
CA GLY A 100 -1.71 -7.47 7.29
C GLY A 100 -1.65 -5.96 7.17
N TYR A 101 -2.73 -5.36 6.68
CA TYR A 101 -2.87 -3.91 6.52
C TYR A 101 -4.23 -3.46 7.07
N GLY A 102 -4.21 -2.71 8.17
CA GLY A 102 -5.41 -2.16 8.80
C GLY A 102 -5.58 -0.68 8.45
N PHE A 103 -6.81 -0.30 8.14
CA PHE A 103 -7.19 1.06 7.77
C PHE A 103 -8.40 1.49 8.59
N GLN A 104 -8.34 2.69 9.17
CA GLN A 104 -9.50 3.33 9.79
C GLN A 104 -10.27 4.09 8.71
N ILE A 105 -11.58 3.84 8.63
CA ILE A 105 -12.47 4.50 7.69
C ILE A 105 -13.48 5.31 8.50
N GLY A 106 -13.81 6.51 8.04
CA GLY A 106 -14.77 7.40 8.69
C GLY A 106 -15.59 8.26 7.73
N GLU A 107 -15.49 8.03 6.43
CA GLU A 107 -16.21 8.75 5.39
C GLU A 107 -17.02 7.78 4.54
N ASP A 108 -18.05 8.30 3.85
CA ASP A 108 -18.99 7.49 3.05
C ASP A 108 -18.26 6.69 1.96
N THR A 109 -17.16 7.22 1.42
CA THR A 109 -16.25 6.51 0.50
C THR A 109 -14.81 6.81 0.89
N THR A 110 -13.97 5.78 0.92
CA THR A 110 -12.54 5.95 1.18
C THR A 110 -11.74 5.05 0.27
N THR A 111 -10.64 5.57 -0.28
CA THR A 111 -9.70 4.82 -1.10
C THR A 111 -8.29 4.94 -0.53
N GLY A 112 -7.46 3.95 -0.82
CA GLY A 112 -6.06 4.00 -0.44
C GLY A 112 -5.24 2.98 -1.20
N GLN A 113 -3.93 3.01 -0.94
CA GLN A 113 -3.00 2.07 -1.54
C GLN A 113 -1.84 1.75 -0.60
N THR A 114 -1.30 0.54 -0.69
CA THR A 114 -0.13 0.11 0.07
C THR A 114 0.73 -0.84 -0.76
N TYR A 115 2.04 -0.78 -0.58
CA TYR A 115 2.96 -1.71 -1.22
C TYR A 115 3.22 -2.92 -0.32
N SER A 116 3.27 -4.10 -0.93
CA SER A 116 3.74 -5.33 -0.31
C SER A 116 5.08 -5.73 -0.91
N TYR A 117 6.00 -6.11 -0.02
CA TYR A 117 7.32 -6.62 -0.37
C TYR A 117 7.43 -8.12 -0.14
N LEU A 118 6.30 -8.81 0.03
CA LEU A 118 6.26 -10.27 0.04
C LEU A 118 6.74 -10.80 -1.32
N PRO A 119 7.47 -11.93 -1.35
CA PRO A 119 7.94 -12.53 -2.59
C PRO A 119 6.82 -12.78 -3.61
N ALA A 120 7.17 -12.85 -4.89
CA ALA A 120 6.24 -13.31 -5.92
C ALA A 120 5.74 -14.73 -5.57
N GLY A 121 4.48 -15.02 -5.85
CA GLY A 121 3.84 -16.26 -5.40
C GLY A 121 2.32 -16.20 -5.38
N THR A 122 1.72 -17.31 -4.96
CA THR A 122 0.27 -17.43 -4.77
C THR A 122 -0.07 -17.19 -3.30
N TYR A 123 -1.13 -16.46 -3.02
CA TYR A 123 -1.54 -16.12 -1.66
C TYR A 123 -3.06 -16.21 -1.49
N TYR A 124 -3.51 -16.31 -0.24
CA TYR A 124 -4.90 -16.05 0.12
C TYR A 124 -5.05 -14.64 0.68
N LEU A 125 -5.96 -13.88 0.08
CA LEU A 125 -6.46 -12.62 0.59
C LEU A 125 -7.63 -12.92 1.53
N LYS A 126 -7.60 -12.40 2.76
CA LYS A 126 -8.76 -12.37 3.66
C LYS A 126 -9.08 -10.93 4.01
N ILE A 127 -10.34 -10.55 3.84
CA ILE A 127 -10.85 -9.23 4.24
C ILE A 127 -11.61 -9.36 5.55
N ASP A 128 -11.44 -8.37 6.41
CA ASP A 128 -12.19 -8.21 7.65
C ASP A 128 -12.64 -6.76 7.80
N THR A 129 -13.91 -6.57 8.11
CA THR A 129 -14.51 -5.24 8.28
C THR A 129 -15.23 -5.18 9.61
N GLY A 130 -14.99 -4.11 10.38
CA GLY A 130 -15.65 -3.88 11.68
C GLY A 130 -17.15 -3.59 11.60
N GLY A 131 -17.74 -3.66 10.41
CA GLY A 131 -19.15 -3.38 10.14
C GLY A 131 -19.52 -3.73 8.70
N TYR A 132 -20.77 -3.42 8.32
CA TYR A 132 -21.27 -3.71 6.98
C TYR A 132 -20.74 -2.69 5.96
N VAL A 133 -19.68 -3.07 5.25
CA VAL A 133 -18.95 -2.23 4.29
C VAL A 133 -18.99 -2.89 2.92
N GLN A 134 -19.22 -2.10 1.87
CA GLN A 134 -18.94 -2.52 0.49
C GLN A 134 -17.50 -2.18 0.17
N TRP A 135 -16.77 -3.10 -0.45
CA TRP A 135 -15.34 -2.90 -0.68
C TRP A 135 -14.89 -3.42 -2.04
N GLY A 136 -13.79 -2.84 -2.52
CA GLY A 136 -13.09 -3.23 -3.73
C GLY A 136 -11.58 -3.27 -3.48
N ILE A 137 -10.89 -4.25 -4.05
CA ILE A 137 -9.43 -4.39 -4.03
C ILE A 137 -8.93 -4.68 -5.44
N ASP A 138 -7.85 -4.01 -5.82
CA ASP A 138 -7.09 -4.23 -7.05
C ASP A 138 -5.63 -4.47 -6.68
N ILE A 139 -5.14 -5.67 -6.98
CA ILE A 139 -3.75 -6.10 -6.72
C ILE A 139 -3.00 -6.03 -8.05
N LYS A 140 -1.85 -5.35 -8.08
CA LYS A 140 -1.02 -5.15 -9.28
C LYS A 140 0.44 -5.43 -9.00
#